data_AF-A0A2J8XEB0-F1
#
_entry.id   AF-A0A2J8XEB0-F1
#
_cell.length_a   1.000
_cell.length_b   1.000
_cell.length_c   1.000
_cell.angle_alpha   90.00
_cell.angle_beta   90.00
_cell.angle_gamma   90.00
#
_symmetry.space_group_name_H-M   'P 1'
#
loop_
_entity.id
_entity.type
_entity.pdbx_description
1 polymer ?
#
loop_
_entity_poly.entity_id
_entity_poly.type
_entity_poly.pdbx_seq_one_letter_code
_entity_poly.pdbx_strand_id
1 'polypeptide(L)' 'VFKIEVLMNGRKHFVEKRYSEFHALHKKLKKCIKTPEIPSKHVRNWVPKVLEQRRQGLETYLQRNVGA' A
#
# COMPACT_ATOMS: atom_id res chain seq x y z
N VAL A 1 -2.07 5.26 10.55
CA VAL A 1 -1.48 3.93 10.28
C VAL A 1 -2.52 3.13 9.50
N PHE A 2 -2.11 2.26 8.58
CA PHE A 2 -3.02 1.39 7.80
C PHE A 2 -2.93 -0.04 8.33
N LYS A 3 -4.07 -0.65 8.63
CA LYS A 3 -4.17 -2.08 8.96
C LYS A 3 -4.47 -2.85 7.69
N ILE A 4 -3.56 -3.72 7.29
CA ILE A 4 -3.63 -4.54 6.08
C ILE A 4 -4.02 -5.95 6.51
N GLU A 5 -4.99 -6.53 5.84
CA GLU A 5 -5.29 -7.96 5.93
C GLU A 5 -4.56 -8.71 4.82
N VAL A 6 -3.85 -9.78 5.19
CA VAL A 6 -3.13 -10.63 4.24
C VAL A 6 -3.65 -12.05 4.41
N LEU A 7 -4.18 -12.62 3.33
CA LEU A 7 -4.52 -14.04 3.24
C LEU A 7 -3.39 -14.78 2.56
N MET A 8 -2.78 -15.73 3.26
CA MET A 8 -1.69 -16.53 2.74
C MET A 8 -1.85 -17.97 3.23
N ASN A 9 -1.83 -18.94 2.31
CA ASN A 9 -1.98 -20.38 2.62
C ASN A 9 -3.21 -20.68 3.50
N GLY A 10 -4.35 -20.05 3.21
CA GLY A 10 -5.59 -20.21 3.97
C GLY A 10 -5.59 -19.56 5.37
N ARG A 11 -4.52 -18.86 5.75
CA ARG A 11 -4.40 -18.15 7.03
C ARG A 11 -4.53 -16.64 6.84
N LYS A 12 -5.22 -16.00 7.79
CA LYS A 12 -5.38 -14.55 7.84
C LYS A 12 -4.34 -13.93 8.77
N HIS A 13 -3.64 -12.92 8.27
CA HIS A 13 -2.66 -12.13 9.01
C HIS A 13 -3.05 -10.65 8.97
N PHE A 14 -2.73 -9.92 10.04
CA PHE A 14 -2.88 -8.47 10.08
C PHE A 14 -1.51 -7.81 10.21
N VAL A 15 -1.25 -6.82 9.36
CA VAL A 15 -0.01 -6.05 9.39
C VAL A 15 -0.35 -4.57 9.44
N GLU A 16 0.24 -3.85 10.37
CA GLU A 16 0.08 -2.40 10.50
C GLU A 16 1.27 -1.67 9.91
N LYS A 17 1.01 -0.72 9.00
CA LYS A 17 2.05 0.06 8.32
C LYS A 17 1.71 1.52 8.17
N ARG A 18 2.73 2.38 8.28
CA ARG A 18 2.65 3.80 7.92
C ARG A 18 2.85 3.97 6.42
N TYR A 19 2.28 5.04 5.85
CA TYR A 19 2.50 5.40 4.43
C TYR A 19 3.99 5.42 4.05
N SER A 20 4.85 5.95 4.95
CA SER A 20 6.30 6.03 4.74
C SER A 20 6.95 4.66 4.51
N GLU A 21 6.43 3.60 5.12
CA GLU A 21 6.95 2.23 4.96
C GLU A 21 6.59 1.68 3.57
N PHE A 22 5.37 1.90 3.08
CA PHE A 22 4.99 1.57 1.70
C PHE A 22 5.86 2.30 0.69
N HIS A 23 6.11 3.59 0.93
CA HIS A 23 6.95 4.39 0.05
C HIS A 23 8.42 3.92 0.07
N ALA A 24 8.94 3.48 1.21
CA ALA A 24 10.27 2.90 1.31
C ALA A 24 10.36 1.57 0.54
N LEU A 25 9.34 0.72 0.64
CA LEU A 25 9.22 -0.52 -0.13
C LEU A 25 9.18 -0.23 -1.64
N HIS A 26 8.34 0.70 -2.09
CA HIS A 26 8.26 1.09 -3.50
C HIS A 26 9.59 1.57 -4.06
N LYS A 27 10.33 2.41 -3.32
CA LYS A 27 11.68 2.86 -3.74
C LYS A 27 12.65 1.68 -3.95
N LYS A 28 12.53 0.61 -3.16
CA LYS A 28 13.35 -0.60 -3.32
C LYS A 28 12.88 -1.41 -4.54
N LEU A 29 11.57 -1.67 -4.65
CA LEU A 29 11.00 -2.44 -5.75
C LEU A 29 11.23 -1.79 -7.12
N LYS A 30 11.13 -0.46 -7.23
CA LYS A 30 11.35 0.29 -8.49
C LYS A 30 12.77 0.10 -9.06
N LYS A 31 13.74 -0.31 -8.24
CA LYS A 31 15.09 -0.66 -8.70
C LYS A 31 15.20 -2.08 -9.26
N CYS A 32 14.30 -2.97 -8.87
CA CYS A 32 14.35 -4.39 -9.24
C CYS A 32 13.33 -4.75 -10.33
N ILE A 33 12.17 -4.10 -10.35
CA ILE A 33 11.05 -4.42 -11.24
C ILE A 33 10.33 -3.15 -11.71
N LYS A 34 9.56 -3.27 -12.80
CA LYS A 34 8.61 -2.24 -13.22
C LYS A 34 7.44 -2.22 -12.24
N THR A 35 7.48 -1.28 -11.30
CA THR A 35 6.42 -1.11 -10.30
C THR A 35 5.23 -0.32 -10.86
N PRO A 36 3.99 -0.63 -10.45
CA PRO A 36 2.82 0.21 -10.70
C PRO A 36 2.94 1.57 -9.98
N GLU A 37 2.05 2.50 -10.32
CA GLU A 37 2.01 3.83 -9.69
C GLU A 37 1.59 3.72 -8.20
N ILE A 38 2.38 4.34 -7.32
CA ILE A 38 2.07 4.43 -5.88
C ILE A 38 1.24 5.69 -5.60
N PRO A 39 0.20 5.65 -4.73
CA PRO A 39 -0.56 6.85 -4.37
C PRO A 39 0.33 7.96 -3.80
N SER A 40 -0.02 9.21 -4.11
CA SER A 40 0.77 10.42 -3.78
C SER A 40 1.11 10.57 -2.29
N LYS A 41 2.27 11.17 -1.99
CA LYS A 41 2.73 11.58 -0.65
C LYS A 41 1.94 12.74 -0.06
N HIS A 42 1.52 13.68 -0.90
CA HIS A 42 0.86 14.90 -0.48
C HIS A 42 -0.64 14.70 -0.59
N VAL A 43 -1.26 14.36 0.54
CA VAL A 43 -2.71 14.26 0.65
C VAL A 43 -3.14 14.96 1.94
N ARG A 44 -4.35 15.51 1.96
CA ARG A 44 -4.95 16.06 3.19
C ARG A 44 -5.36 14.92 4.11
N ASN A 45 -4.45 14.53 5.02
CA ASN A 45 -4.64 13.41 5.94
C ASN A 45 -5.79 13.59 6.95
N TRP A 46 -6.38 14.78 7.06
CA TRP A 46 -7.54 15.02 7.93
C TRP A 46 -8.88 14.84 7.22
N VAL A 47 -8.90 14.73 5.88
CA VAL A 47 -10.15 14.56 5.12
C VAL A 47 -10.42 13.06 5.00
N PRO A 48 -11.50 12.51 5.60
CA PRO A 48 -11.77 11.08 5.62
C PRO A 48 -11.86 10.46 4.22
N LYS A 49 -12.51 11.15 3.29
CA LYS A 49 -12.64 10.72 1.89
C LYS A 49 -11.28 10.58 1.20
N VAL A 50 -10.34 11.48 1.49
CA VAL A 50 -8.98 11.47 0.92
C VAL A 50 -8.15 10.36 1.54
N LEU A 51 -8.30 10.11 2.84
CA LEU A 51 -7.68 8.97 3.51
C LEU A 51 -8.17 7.63 2.94
N GLU A 52 -9.48 7.50 2.70
CA GLU A 52 -10.06 6.27 2.14
C GLU A 52 -9.63 6.06 0.69
N GLN A 53 -9.60 7.11 -0.12
CA GLN A 53 -9.03 7.04 -1.47
C GLN A 53 -7.56 6.59 -1.44
N ARG A 54 -6.77 7.09 -0.49
CA ARG A 54 -5.38 6.64 -0.30
C ARG A 54 -5.32 5.18 0.15
N ARG A 55 -6.21 4.73 1.03
CA ARG A 55 -6.31 3.33 1.47
C ARG A 55 -6.56 2.41 0.29
N GLN A 56 -7.57 2.72 -0.53
CA GLN A 56 -7.89 1.95 -1.75
C GLN A 56 -6.72 1.93 -2.73
N GLY A 57 -6.07 3.09 -2.97
CA GLY A 57 -4.90 3.16 -3.84
C GLY A 57 -3.72 2.30 -3.35
N LEU A 58 -3.49 2.25 -2.03
CA LEU A 58 -2.46 1.38 -1.45
C LEU A 58 -2.82 -0.11 -1.59
N GLU A 59 -4.09 -0.47 -1.38
CA GLU A 59 -4.58 -1.83 -1.57
C GLU A 59 -4.40 -2.31 -3.01
N THR A 60 -4.83 -1.52 -3.99
CA THR A 60 -4.63 -1.81 -5.42
C THR A 60 -3.15 -1.91 -5.77
N TYR A 61 -2.31 -1.01 -5.25
CA TYR A 61 -0.86 -1.06 -5.45
C TYR A 61 -0.28 -2.39 -4.94
N LEU A 62 -0.62 -2.81 -3.72
CA LEU A 62 -0.13 -4.07 -3.14
C LEU A 62 -0.61 -5.29 -3.94
N GLN A 63 -1.90 -5.36 -4.27
CA GLN A 63 -2.48 -6.47 -5.04
C GLN A 63 -1.78 -6.63 -6.40
N ARG A 64 -1.47 -5.52 -7.08
CA ARG A 64 -0.71 -5.55 -8.35
C ARG A 64 0.75 -6.01 -8.21
N ASN A 65 1.38 -5.83 -7.05
CA ASN A 65 2.76 -6.29 -6.83
C ASN A 65 2.84 -7.73 -6.29
N VAL A 66 1.78 -8.25 -5.68
CA VAL A 66 1.74 -9.62 -5.13
C VAL A 66 1.14 -10.63 -6.11
N GLY A 67 0.26 -10.19 -7.02
CA GLY A 67 -0.43 -11.05 -7.99
C GLY A 67 0.28 -11.20 -9.35
N ALA A 68 1.59 -11.01 -9.43
CA ALA A 68 2.40 -11.23 -10.63
C ALA A 68 3.41 -12.36 -10.41
#